data_AF-A0A5Y6M6R4-F1
#
_entry.id   AF-A0A5Y6M6R4-F1
#
_cell.length_a   1.000
_cell.length_b   1.000
_cell.length_c   1.000
_cell.angle_alpha   90.00
_cell.angle_beta   90.00
_cell.angle_gamma   90.00
#
_symmetry.space_group_name_H-M   'P 1'
#
loop_
_entity.id
_entity.type
_entity.pdbx_description
1 polymer ?
#
loop_
_entity_poly.entity_id
_entity_poly.type
_entity_poly.pdbx_seq_one_letter_code
_entity_poly.pdbx_strand_id
1 'polypeptide(L)'
;MTILIVKHGAPFVVQNENHISSGASHSSSLFKSIRHIGNSYEKINFISCYSANGSCFSNAQMLANASGRPVTGYYGKINILTAKQPTSGRTFRPQHNFIAHICSVGNRLLSCPIQIGFGLKHLVTRPSDGNVR
;
A
#
# COMPACT_ATOMS: atom_id res chain seq x y z
N MET A 1 -0.54 -21.29 -3.19
CA MET A 1 -1.35 -20.69 -2.09
C MET A 1 -1.37 -19.17 -2.20
N THR A 2 -2.50 -18.50 -1.92
CA THR A 2 -2.59 -17.02 -1.90
C THR A 2 -2.73 -16.51 -0.46
N ILE A 3 -1.97 -15.49 -0.08
CA ILE A 3 -2.13 -14.80 1.21
C ILE A 3 -2.94 -13.52 1.05
N LEU A 4 -3.71 -13.18 2.09
CA LEU A 4 -4.52 -11.97 2.14
C LEU A 4 -3.85 -10.92 3.02
N ILE A 5 -3.67 -9.71 2.49
CA ILE A 5 -3.16 -8.58 3.26
C ILE A 5 -4.20 -7.46 3.17
N VAL A 6 -4.76 -7.09 4.32
CA VAL A 6 -5.80 -6.05 4.42
C VAL A 6 -5.22 -4.84 5.14
N LYS A 7 -5.21 -3.68 4.49
CA LYS A 7 -4.71 -2.42 5.06
C LYS A 7 -5.51 -1.23 4.53
N HIS A 8 -5.64 -0.18 5.33
CA HIS A 8 -6.10 1.11 4.83
C HIS A 8 -5.02 1.75 3.95
N GLY A 9 -5.46 2.46 2.91
CA GLY A 9 -4.57 3.08 1.96
C GLY A 9 -5.27 4.15 1.14
N ALA A 10 -4.45 4.94 0.49
CA ALA A 10 -4.82 5.88 -0.55
C ALA A 10 -3.76 5.77 -1.68
N PRO A 11 -3.87 6.49 -2.79
CA PRO A 11 -2.81 6.46 -3.80
C PRO A 11 -1.45 6.72 -3.16
N PHE A 12 -0.45 5.90 -3.49
CA PHE A 12 0.96 6.05 -3.04
C PHE A 12 1.24 5.94 -1.54
N VAL A 13 0.21 5.83 -0.68
CA VAL A 13 0.37 5.71 0.77
C VAL A 13 -0.39 4.51 1.33
N VAL A 14 0.16 3.91 2.37
CA VAL A 14 -0.48 2.84 3.13
C VAL A 14 -0.41 3.21 4.60
N GLN A 15 -1.52 3.03 5.30
CA GLN A 15 -1.58 3.21 6.74
C GLN A 15 -1.09 1.95 7.44
N ASN A 16 -0.18 2.14 8.37
CA ASN A 16 0.18 1.11 9.34
C ASN A 16 -0.04 1.67 10.74
N GLU A 17 -0.96 1.05 11.47
CA GLU A 17 -1.39 1.54 12.80
C GLU A 17 -1.80 3.03 12.72
N ASN A 18 -1.15 3.88 13.49
CA ASN A 18 -1.42 5.32 13.54
C ASN A 18 -0.50 6.14 12.61
N HIS A 19 0.31 5.49 11.77
CA HIS A 19 1.26 6.16 10.89
C HIS A 19 0.95 5.91 9.42
N ILE A 20 1.03 6.97 8.60
CA ILE A 20 0.89 6.89 7.15
C ILE A 20 2.27 6.91 6.54
N SER A 21 2.59 5.90 5.74
CA SER A 21 3.88 5.80 5.06
C SER A 21 3.67 5.64 3.56
N SER A 22 4.71 5.89 2.77
CA SER A 22 4.66 5.61 1.34
C SER A 22 4.45 4.11 1.08
N GLY A 23 3.81 3.77 -0.03
CA GLY A 23 3.63 2.38 -0.44
C GLY A 23 4.96 1.63 -0.55
N ALA A 24 6.02 2.31 -1.01
CA ALA A 24 7.38 1.77 -1.08
C ALA A 24 7.96 1.42 0.30
N SER A 25 7.89 2.35 1.25
CA SER A 25 8.40 2.13 2.61
C SER A 25 7.60 1.05 3.33
N HIS A 26 6.27 1.09 3.21
CA HIS A 26 5.39 0.06 3.77
C HIS A 26 5.71 -1.32 3.20
N SER A 27 5.87 -1.43 1.88
CA SER A 27 6.14 -2.71 1.20
C SER A 27 7.47 -3.32 1.64
N SER A 28 8.51 -2.50 1.83
CA SER A 28 9.79 -2.97 2.36
C SER A 28 9.67 -3.48 3.79
N SER A 29 8.96 -2.76 4.67
CA SER A 29 8.73 -3.20 6.05
C SER A 29 7.90 -4.48 6.11
N LEU A 30 6.79 -4.53 5.35
CA LEU A 30 5.90 -5.67 5.29
C LEU A 30 6.64 -6.92 4.78
N PHE A 31 7.48 -6.77 3.74
CA PHE A 31 8.30 -7.87 3.25
C PHE A 31 9.22 -8.43 4.34
N LYS A 32 9.89 -7.57 5.12
CA LYS A 32 10.73 -8.02 6.25
C LYS A 32 9.93 -8.84 7.26
N SER A 33 8.67 -8.47 7.52
CA SER A 33 7.79 -9.23 8.43
C SER A 33 7.34 -10.57 7.85
N ILE A 34 7.02 -10.64 6.54
CA ILE A 34 6.47 -11.85 5.92
C ILE A 34 7.54 -12.76 5.28
N ARG A 35 8.82 -12.36 5.25
CA ARG A 35 9.91 -13.17 4.67
C ARG A 35 10.05 -14.55 5.32
N HIS A 36 9.68 -14.64 6.60
CA HIS A 36 9.73 -15.88 7.39
C HIS A 36 8.64 -16.87 7.00
N ILE A 37 7.59 -16.42 6.31
CA ILE A 37 6.52 -17.27 5.72
C ILE A 37 7.02 -17.90 4.40
N GLY A 38 8.34 -18.07 4.26
CA GLY A 38 9.07 -18.38 3.03
C GLY A 38 8.44 -19.48 2.16
N ASN A 39 8.40 -19.21 0.85
CA ASN A 39 7.93 -20.06 -0.26
C ASN A 39 6.52 -20.68 -0.17
N SER A 40 5.81 -20.54 0.94
CA SER A 40 4.49 -21.16 1.11
C SER A 40 3.43 -20.50 0.21
N TYR A 41 3.62 -19.24 -0.18
CA TYR A 41 2.65 -18.49 -0.98
C TYR A 41 3.19 -18.06 -2.35
N GLU A 42 2.31 -18.17 -3.35
CA GLU A 42 2.57 -17.89 -4.76
C GLU A 42 2.13 -16.49 -5.15
N LYS A 43 1.11 -15.96 -4.47
CA LYS A 43 0.46 -14.69 -4.78
C LYS A 43 0.00 -13.99 -3.52
N ILE A 44 -0.01 -12.66 -3.56
CA ILE A 44 -0.56 -11.81 -2.50
C ILE A 44 -1.83 -11.14 -3.03
N ASN A 45 -2.91 -11.19 -2.26
CA ASN A 45 -4.08 -10.37 -2.49
C ASN A 45 -4.05 -9.16 -1.54
N PHE A 46 -3.73 -7.98 -2.07
CA PHE A 46 -3.55 -6.77 -1.29
C PHE A 46 -4.82 -5.90 -1.33
N ILE A 47 -5.70 -6.14 -0.36
CA ILE A 47 -6.96 -5.42 -0.17
C ILE A 47 -6.66 -4.10 0.53
N SER A 48 -6.49 -3.07 -0.27
CA SER A 48 -6.29 -1.70 0.20
C SER A 48 -6.87 -0.73 -0.83
N CYS A 49 -7.54 0.31 -0.36
CA CYS A 49 -8.16 1.30 -1.24
C CYS A 49 -7.08 1.96 -2.12
N TYR A 50 -7.40 2.11 -3.41
CA TYR A 50 -6.54 2.72 -4.42
C TYR A 50 -5.18 2.03 -4.58
N SER A 51 -5.05 0.76 -4.17
CA SER A 51 -3.76 0.07 -4.21
C SER A 51 -3.22 -0.19 -5.61
N ALA A 52 -4.09 -0.20 -6.64
CA ALA A 52 -3.72 -0.29 -8.05
C ALA A 52 -3.52 1.08 -8.73
N ASN A 53 -3.88 2.19 -8.07
CA ASN A 53 -3.78 3.53 -8.65
C ASN A 53 -2.31 3.94 -8.80
N GLY A 54 -1.96 4.54 -9.94
CA GLY A 54 -0.59 4.97 -10.24
C GLY A 54 0.26 3.95 -11.02
N SER A 55 -0.33 2.84 -11.47
CA SER A 55 0.32 1.87 -12.36
C SER A 55 1.65 1.36 -11.78
N CYS A 56 2.79 1.65 -12.42
CA CYS A 56 4.11 1.26 -11.96
C CYS A 56 4.52 1.87 -10.61
N PHE A 57 3.93 3.01 -10.23
CA PHE A 57 4.13 3.66 -8.93
C PHE A 57 3.10 3.23 -7.88
N SER A 58 2.18 2.31 -8.21
CA SER A 58 1.10 1.93 -7.29
C SER A 58 1.60 1.17 -6.07
N ASN A 59 0.83 1.20 -4.98
CA ASN A 59 1.18 0.48 -3.75
C ASN A 59 1.27 -1.04 -3.98
N ALA A 60 0.39 -1.60 -4.81
CA ALA A 60 0.43 -3.01 -5.19
C ALA A 60 1.69 -3.36 -5.99
N GLN A 61 2.13 -2.48 -6.91
CA GLN A 61 3.39 -2.68 -7.62
C GLN A 61 4.60 -2.61 -6.67
N MET A 62 4.59 -1.69 -5.69
CA MET A 62 5.64 -1.59 -4.68
C MET A 62 5.76 -2.89 -3.87
N LEU A 63 4.62 -3.48 -3.51
CA LEU A 63 4.58 -4.74 -2.80
C LEU A 63 5.04 -5.91 -3.66
N ALA A 64 4.69 -5.92 -4.95
CA ALA A 64 5.16 -6.94 -5.89
C ALA A 64 6.68 -6.90 -6.04
N ASN A 65 7.25 -5.70 -6.20
CA ASN A 65 8.69 -5.50 -6.30
C ASN A 65 9.42 -5.92 -5.01
N ALA A 66 8.87 -5.58 -3.85
CA ALA A 66 9.49 -5.92 -2.56
C ALA A 66 9.40 -7.41 -2.23
N SER A 67 8.27 -8.06 -2.52
CA SER A 67 8.04 -9.48 -2.22
C SER A 67 8.61 -10.44 -3.27
N GLY A 68 8.89 -9.96 -4.47
CA GLY A 68 9.25 -10.81 -5.60
C GLY A 68 8.10 -11.73 -6.06
N ARG A 69 6.85 -11.45 -5.64
CA ARG A 69 5.66 -12.25 -5.97
C ARG A 69 4.61 -11.41 -6.67
N PRO A 70 3.72 -12.02 -7.48
CA PRO A 70 2.55 -11.34 -8.01
C PRO A 70 1.64 -10.82 -6.90
N VAL A 71 1.14 -9.60 -7.07
CA VAL A 71 0.24 -8.94 -6.11
C VAL A 71 -1.02 -8.46 -6.83
N THR A 72 -2.20 -8.87 -6.37
CA THR A 72 -3.46 -8.23 -6.78
C THR A 72 -3.69 -6.97 -5.96
N GLY A 73 -3.90 -5.84 -6.64
CA GLY A 73 -4.41 -4.60 -6.06
C GLY A 73 -5.73 -4.17 -6.69
N TYR A 74 -6.34 -3.11 -6.16
CA TYR A 74 -7.69 -2.67 -6.53
C TYR A 74 -7.70 -1.17 -6.86
N TYR A 75 -8.50 -0.81 -7.86
CA TYR A 75 -8.77 0.58 -8.18
C TYR A 75 -9.89 1.13 -7.30
N GLY A 76 -9.76 2.39 -6.87
CA GLY A 76 -10.81 3.04 -6.08
C GLY A 76 -10.97 2.47 -4.67
N LYS A 77 -12.14 2.71 -4.07
CA LYS A 77 -12.47 2.16 -2.75
C LYS A 77 -12.79 0.66 -2.88
N ILE A 78 -12.27 -0.13 -1.95
CA ILE A 78 -12.49 -1.58 -1.94
C ILE A 78 -12.81 -2.04 -0.52
N ASN A 79 -13.62 -3.09 -0.40
CA ASN A 79 -13.85 -3.83 0.83
C ASN A 79 -13.60 -5.33 0.60
N ILE A 80 -13.60 -6.13 1.67
CA ILE A 80 -13.29 -7.56 1.61
C ILE A 80 -14.29 -8.34 0.73
N LEU A 81 -15.57 -7.95 0.72
CA LEU A 81 -16.61 -8.63 -0.07
C LEU A 81 -16.41 -8.38 -1.56
N THR A 82 -16.17 -7.13 -1.95
CA THR A 82 -15.90 -6.75 -3.34
C THR A 82 -14.57 -7.34 -3.84
N ALA A 83 -13.57 -7.48 -2.97
CA ALA A 83 -12.29 -8.11 -3.30
C ALA A 83 -12.38 -9.63 -3.53
N LYS A 84 -13.48 -10.29 -3.11
CA LYS A 84 -13.73 -11.70 -3.44
C LYS A 84 -14.27 -11.90 -4.86
N GLN A 85 -14.73 -10.83 -5.52
CA GLN A 85 -15.22 -10.93 -6.89
C GLN A 85 -14.04 -11.12 -7.87
N PRO A 86 -14.13 -12.06 -8.82
CA PRO A 86 -12.98 -12.43 -9.67
C PRO A 86 -12.50 -11.31 -10.61
N THR A 87 -13.33 -10.30 -10.88
CA THR A 87 -13.04 -9.22 -11.84
C THR A 87 -12.59 -7.90 -11.21
N SER A 88 -12.59 -7.78 -9.88
CA SER A 88 -12.39 -6.47 -9.23
C SER A 88 -10.93 -6.04 -9.09
N GLY A 89 -9.96 -6.94 -9.28
CA GLY A 89 -8.55 -6.70 -9.00
C GLY A 89 -7.63 -6.73 -10.22
N ARG A 90 -6.57 -5.91 -10.19
CA ARG A 90 -5.47 -5.93 -11.16
C ARG A 90 -4.25 -6.61 -10.54
N THR A 91 -3.68 -7.59 -11.25
CA THR A 91 -2.45 -8.26 -10.80
C THR A 91 -1.21 -7.54 -11.34
N PHE A 92 -0.30 -7.22 -10.45
CA PHE A 92 1.01 -6.64 -10.72
C PHE A 92 2.08 -7.72 -10.53
N ARG A 93 3.05 -7.76 -11.43
CA ARG A 93 4.21 -8.65 -11.33
C ARG A 93 5.46 -7.85 -10.98
N PRO A 94 6.43 -8.46 -10.28
CA PRO A 94 7.68 -7.77 -9.96
C PRO A 94 8.34 -7.20 -11.21
N GLN A 95 8.79 -5.96 -11.13
CA GLN A 95 9.54 -5.29 -12.18
C GLN A 95 11.03 -5.64 -12.07
N HIS A 96 11.76 -5.42 -13.17
CA HIS A 96 13.22 -5.50 -13.15
C HIS A 96 13.82 -4.49 -12.16
N ASN A 97 14.92 -4.86 -11.49
CA ASN A 97 15.51 -4.12 -10.36
C ASN A 97 15.68 -2.62 -10.60
N PHE A 98 16.16 -2.23 -11.79
CA PHE A 98 16.36 -0.82 -12.15
C PHE A 98 15.03 -0.04 -12.19
N ILE A 99 14.02 -0.60 -12.87
CA ILE A 99 12.69 0.02 -12.97
C ILE A 99 12.01 0.03 -11.60
N ALA A 100 12.13 -1.06 -10.83
CA ALA A 100 11.60 -1.15 -9.48
C ALA A 100 12.16 -0.04 -8.57
N HIS A 101 13.45 0.29 -8.71
CA HIS A 101 14.08 1.38 -7.96
C HIS A 101 13.50 2.74 -8.35
N ILE A 102 13.43 3.06 -9.65
CA ILE A 102 12.83 4.31 -10.14
C ILE A 102 11.39 4.44 -9.65
N CYS A 103 10.60 3.37 -9.77
CA CYS A 103 9.21 3.35 -9.33
C CYS A 103 9.07 3.51 -7.81
N SER A 104 10.01 2.98 -7.02
CA SER A 104 10.07 3.18 -5.57
C SER A 104 10.31 4.65 -5.21
N VAL A 105 11.25 5.30 -5.89
CA VAL A 105 11.50 6.74 -5.71
C VAL A 105 10.29 7.55 -6.13
N GLY A 106 9.70 7.27 -7.29
CA GLY A 106 8.49 7.94 -7.77
C GLY A 106 7.30 7.78 -6.82
N ASN A 107 7.05 6.57 -6.30
CA ASN A 107 6.02 6.34 -5.30
C ASN A 107 6.24 7.19 -4.04
N ARG A 108 7.49 7.29 -3.54
CA ARG A 108 7.82 8.13 -2.38
C ARG A 108 7.54 9.61 -2.65
N LEU A 109 7.95 10.13 -3.80
CA LEU A 109 7.69 11.53 -4.17
C LEU A 109 6.20 11.83 -4.29
N LEU A 110 5.44 10.95 -4.94
CA LEU A 110 3.99 11.09 -5.09
C LEU A 110 3.23 10.92 -3.76
N SER A 111 3.85 10.28 -2.77
CA SER A 111 3.26 10.10 -1.43
C SER A 111 3.29 11.37 -0.58
N CYS A 112 4.27 12.26 -0.80
CA CYS A 112 4.47 13.49 -0.01
C CYS A 112 3.21 14.39 0.05
N PRO A 113 2.59 14.81 -1.07
CA PRO A 113 1.42 15.69 -0.99
C PRO A 113 0.25 15.04 -0.25
N ILE A 114 0.10 13.72 -0.38
CA ILE A 114 -0.98 12.97 0.27
C ILE A 114 -0.73 12.87 1.78
N GLN A 115 0.51 12.60 2.21
CA GLN A 115 0.88 12.58 3.63
C GLN A 115 0.70 13.95 4.28
N ILE A 116 1.11 15.03 3.61
CA ILE A 116 0.90 16.40 4.09
C ILE A 116 -0.60 16.68 4.25
N GLY A 117 -1.41 16.32 3.25
CA GLY A 117 -2.87 16.49 3.33
C GLY A 117 -3.50 15.76 4.52
N PHE A 118 -3.08 14.52 4.79
CA PHE A 118 -3.54 13.78 5.98
C PHE A 118 -3.04 14.41 7.29
N GLY A 119 -1.78 14.85 7.34
CA GLY A 119 -1.20 15.51 8.51
C GLY A 119 -1.93 16.81 8.86
N LEU A 120 -2.17 17.66 7.86
CA LEU A 120 -2.94 18.91 8.02
C LEU A 120 -4.37 18.63 8.49
N LYS A 121 -5.06 17.66 7.88
CA LYS A 121 -6.40 17.27 8.31
C LYS A 121 -6.40 16.84 9.78
N HIS A 122 -5.44 16.02 10.18
CA HIS A 122 -5.32 15.54 11.55
C HIS A 122 -5.04 16.67 12.55
N LEU A 123 -4.24 17.68 12.17
CA LEU A 123 -4.03 18.89 12.99
C LEU A 123 -5.31 19.71 13.16
N VAL A 124 -6.11 19.85 12.11
CA VAL A 124 -7.38 20.61 12.15
C VAL A 124 -8.47 19.87 12.91
N THR A 125 -8.51 18.53 12.82
CA THR A 125 -9.55 17.72 13.48
C THR A 125 -9.21 17.31 14.90
N ARG A 126 -7.98 17.53 15.38
CA ARG A 126 -7.69 17.41 16.81
C ARG A 126 -8.41 18.57 17.52
N PRO A 127 -9.33 18.29 18.46
CA PRO A 127 -9.79 19.34 19.35
C PRO A 127 -8.56 19.95 20.02
N SER A 128 -8.50 21.27 20.11
CA SER A 128 -7.67 21.90 21.11
C SER A 128 -8.13 21.33 22.44
N ASP A 129 -7.35 20.46 23.08
CA ASP A 129 -7.47 20.18 24.51
C ASP A 129 -7.06 21.47 25.25
N GLY A 130 -7.89 22.49 25.07
CA GLY A 130 -7.79 23.77 25.74
C GLY A 130 -8.42 23.61 27.12
N ASN A 131 -7.55 23.57 28.13
CA ASN A 131 -7.83 23.89 29.53
C ASN A 131 -9.16 23.36 30.09
N VAL A 132 -9.14 22.16 30.66
CA VAL A 132 -9.91 21.91 31.88
C VAL A 132 -9.05 22.40 33.05
N ARG A 133 -9.31 23.62 33.50
CA ARG A 133 -8.97 24.12 34.84
C ARG A 133 -10.26 24.47 35.54
#